data_AF-A0A3P8XXX5-F1
#
_entry.id   AF-A0A3P8XXX5-F1
#
_cell.length_a   1.000
_cell.length_b   1.000
_cell.length_c   1.000
_cell.angle_alpha   90.00
_cell.angle_beta   90.00
_cell.angle_gamma   90.00
#
_symmetry.space_group_name_H-M   'P 1'
#
loop_
_entity.id
_entity.type
_entity.pdbx_description
1 polymer ?
#
loop_
_entity_poly.entity_id
_entity_poly.type
_entity_poly.pdbx_seq_one_letter_code
_entity_poly.pdbx_strand_id
1 'polypeptide(L)'
;METLNEMDDLCTSGFGTPQPRHGLQLLHWFANEYVKIVTNGEVEIERNPNKKAFGCQQFTDNTDTKYRLLPNRLLPFYMLGNLDAPGAEDLPDYVSKNHTEKNNVSNKDRIIFSLQPDKVLDRIYVTQHDHRSGAFDPQRTFRISKGLIKTISRLDLDELLEKTGYSLPRPSPMDTLNEMRHLTSSEFGRPWPRHGLHLLHWFSNDYVTIYDDGDIMTERNLNKKAFGFHPFHDNDQLLPDRGFPFYEVGNLGAPKADELLGYIRENYTGKNDDSNIDRIIISLQPDKVLDRIYVTQHDH
;
A
#
# COMPACT_ATOMS: atom_id res chain seq x y z
N MET A 1 19.07 -18.06 17.59
CA MET A 1 17.95 -17.19 17.22
C MET A 1 18.10 -15.89 17.97
N GLU A 2 18.24 -14.80 17.23
CA GLU A 2 18.42 -13.45 17.74
C GLU A 2 17.08 -12.83 18.19
N THR A 3 17.13 -11.83 19.08
CA THR A 3 15.94 -11.12 19.57
C THR A 3 16.00 -9.66 19.14
N LEU A 4 14.96 -9.21 18.45
CA LEU A 4 14.74 -7.82 18.05
C LEU A 4 14.08 -7.07 19.21
N ASN A 5 14.81 -6.13 19.80
CA ASN A 5 14.38 -5.32 20.93
C ASN A 5 13.98 -3.91 20.50
N GLU A 6 14.63 -3.38 19.48
CA GLU A 6 14.49 -1.99 19.02
C GLU A 6 14.19 -1.89 17.52
N MET A 7 13.85 -0.68 17.06
CA MET A 7 13.56 -0.41 15.65
C MET A 7 14.76 -0.69 14.75
N ASP A 8 15.96 -0.39 15.21
CA ASP A 8 17.21 -0.62 14.46
C ASP A 8 17.47 -2.12 14.26
N ASP A 9 17.12 -2.95 15.24
CA ASP A 9 17.19 -4.42 15.10
C ASP A 9 16.23 -4.90 14.00
N LEU A 10 14.99 -4.37 14.00
CA LEU A 10 13.99 -4.70 12.98
C LEU A 10 14.44 -4.27 11.59
N CYS A 11 14.97 -3.05 11.46
CA CYS A 11 15.55 -2.54 10.22
C CYS A 11 16.67 -3.46 9.70
N THR A 12 17.64 -3.78 10.57
CA THR A 12 18.81 -4.58 10.19
C THR A 12 18.46 -6.03 9.86
N SER A 13 17.40 -6.58 10.47
CA SER A 13 16.93 -7.95 10.20
C SER A 13 16.49 -8.16 8.74
N GLY A 14 16.04 -7.08 8.08
CA GLY A 14 15.44 -7.10 6.74
C GLY A 14 14.07 -7.78 6.68
N PHE A 15 13.42 -8.05 7.82
CA PHE A 15 12.10 -8.66 7.86
C PHE A 15 11.06 -7.81 7.10
N GLY A 16 10.23 -8.45 6.27
CA GLY A 16 9.25 -7.75 5.45
C GLY A 16 9.84 -6.86 4.34
N THR A 17 11.16 -6.88 4.10
CA THR A 17 11.84 -6.07 3.08
C THR A 17 12.60 -6.93 2.06
N PRO A 18 12.83 -6.45 0.82
CA PRO A 18 12.25 -5.25 0.20
C PRO A 18 10.80 -5.49 -0.29
N GLN A 19 10.20 -4.50 -0.98
CA GLN A 19 8.96 -4.72 -1.74
C GLN A 19 9.08 -5.96 -2.65
N PRO A 20 7.98 -6.71 -2.88
CA PRO A 20 6.58 -6.45 -2.52
C PRO A 20 6.13 -7.17 -1.24
N ARG A 21 7.06 -7.46 -0.33
CA ARG A 21 6.79 -8.20 0.89
C ARG A 21 5.88 -7.45 1.85
N HIS A 22 4.98 -8.21 2.49
CA HIS A 22 3.96 -7.66 3.38
C HIS A 22 4.31 -7.73 4.88
N GLY A 23 5.49 -8.25 5.25
CA GLY A 23 5.81 -8.56 6.64
C GLY A 23 5.70 -7.36 7.60
N LEU A 24 6.09 -6.17 7.15
CA LEU A 24 6.01 -4.95 7.98
C LEU A 24 4.57 -4.47 8.16
N GLN A 25 3.75 -4.53 7.12
CA GLN A 25 2.32 -4.24 7.16
C GLN A 25 1.60 -5.22 8.10
N LEU A 26 1.94 -6.51 8.00
CA LEU A 26 1.41 -7.54 8.89
C LEU A 26 1.82 -7.31 10.35
N LEU A 27 3.06 -6.91 10.61
CA LEU A 27 3.57 -6.63 11.95
C LEU A 27 2.92 -5.38 12.56
N HIS A 28 2.72 -4.34 11.75
CA HIS A 28 1.96 -3.15 12.12
C HIS A 28 0.53 -3.51 12.54
N TRP A 29 -0.19 -4.22 11.67
CA TRP A 29 -1.55 -4.70 11.96
C TRP A 29 -1.59 -5.56 13.22
N PHE A 30 -0.63 -6.49 13.37
CA PHE A 30 -0.55 -7.35 14.53
C PHE A 30 -0.43 -6.55 15.84
N ALA A 31 0.45 -5.54 15.84
CA ALA A 31 0.72 -4.71 17.02
C ALA A 31 -0.42 -3.73 17.36
N ASN A 32 -1.18 -3.27 16.35
CA ASN A 32 -2.21 -2.23 16.53
C ASN A 32 -3.64 -2.79 16.66
N GLU A 33 -3.95 -3.92 16.02
CA GLU A 33 -5.32 -4.42 15.92
C GLU A 33 -5.51 -5.86 16.42
N TYR A 34 -4.49 -6.71 16.27
CA TYR A 34 -4.62 -8.12 16.66
C TYR A 34 -4.42 -8.33 18.16
N VAL A 35 -3.45 -7.61 18.75
CA VAL A 35 -3.11 -7.67 20.17
C VAL A 35 -3.53 -6.41 20.90
N LYS A 36 -3.66 -6.51 22.23
CA LYS A 36 -3.86 -5.37 23.12
C LYS A 36 -2.77 -5.29 24.18
N ILE A 37 -2.37 -4.07 24.52
CA ILE A 37 -1.46 -3.82 25.63
C ILE A 37 -2.31 -3.43 26.84
N VAL A 38 -2.35 -4.30 27.85
CA VAL A 38 -3.15 -4.10 29.06
C VAL A 38 -2.40 -3.28 30.11
N THR A 39 -3.10 -2.81 31.14
CA THR A 39 -2.60 -1.82 32.11
C THR A 39 -1.31 -2.22 32.84
N ASN A 40 -1.07 -3.52 33.04
CA ASN A 40 0.17 -4.04 33.65
C ASN A 40 1.34 -4.12 32.66
N GLY A 41 1.13 -3.72 31.40
CA GLY A 41 2.12 -3.78 30.33
C GLY A 41 2.24 -5.15 29.67
N GLU A 42 1.40 -6.13 29.98
CA GLU A 42 1.33 -7.37 29.23
C GLU A 42 0.69 -7.17 27.85
N VAL A 43 1.00 -8.09 26.95
CA VAL A 43 0.43 -8.11 25.59
C VAL A 43 -0.48 -9.32 25.50
N GLU A 44 -1.76 -9.08 25.25
CA GLU A 44 -2.80 -10.11 25.23
C GLU A 44 -3.49 -10.16 23.87
N ILE A 45 -4.15 -11.28 23.58
CA ILE A 45 -5.09 -11.37 22.47
C ILE A 45 -6.52 -11.48 22.98
N GLU A 46 -7.46 -10.86 22.29
CA GLU A 46 -8.89 -11.01 22.62
C GLU A 46 -9.51 -12.20 21.90
N ARG A 47 -9.08 -12.38 20.65
CA ARG A 47 -9.63 -13.34 19.69
C ARG A 47 -9.12 -14.75 19.98
N ASN A 48 -9.95 -15.76 19.70
CA ASN A 48 -9.53 -17.15 19.81
C ASN A 48 -8.81 -17.56 18.52
N PRO A 49 -7.49 -17.89 18.56
CA PRO A 49 -6.72 -18.20 17.35
C PRO A 49 -7.21 -19.49 16.67
N ASN A 50 -7.90 -20.38 17.39
CA ASN A 50 -8.46 -21.61 16.82
C ASN A 50 -9.65 -21.35 15.87
N LYS A 51 -10.20 -20.13 15.84
CA LYS A 51 -11.28 -19.76 14.90
C LYS A 51 -10.77 -19.49 13.47
N LYS A 52 -9.45 -19.52 13.24
CA LYS A 52 -8.83 -19.30 11.93
C LYS A 52 -9.06 -17.93 11.27
N ALA A 53 -9.61 -16.96 12.01
CA ALA A 53 -9.75 -15.59 11.53
C ALA A 53 -8.39 -15.00 11.15
N PHE A 54 -8.36 -14.15 10.12
CA PHE A 54 -7.14 -13.50 9.59
C PHE A 54 -6.07 -14.50 9.11
N GLY A 55 -6.49 -15.70 8.71
CA GLY A 55 -5.59 -16.76 8.27
C GLY A 55 -4.78 -17.37 9.42
N CYS A 56 -5.21 -17.19 10.68
CA CYS A 56 -4.51 -17.73 11.83
C CYS A 56 -4.54 -19.26 11.84
N GLN A 57 -3.37 -19.89 11.95
CA GLN A 57 -3.25 -21.35 11.95
C GLN A 57 -2.45 -21.82 13.15
N GLN A 58 -2.76 -23.01 13.67
CA GLN A 58 -1.90 -23.64 14.66
C GLN A 58 -0.56 -23.99 14.01
N PHE A 59 0.52 -23.52 14.61
CA PHE A 59 1.87 -23.77 14.13
C PHE A 59 2.42 -25.05 14.76
N THR A 60 2.67 -26.04 13.91
CA THR A 60 3.41 -27.25 14.28
C THR A 60 4.68 -27.28 13.46
N ASP A 61 5.83 -27.12 14.12
CA ASP A 61 7.11 -27.32 13.47
C ASP A 61 7.31 -28.83 13.26
N ASN A 62 7.27 -29.26 11.99
CA ASN A 62 7.32 -30.66 11.59
C ASN A 62 8.75 -31.17 11.37
N THR A 63 9.77 -30.41 11.77
CA THR A 63 11.17 -30.80 11.57
C THR A 63 11.65 -31.75 12.68
N ASP A 64 12.45 -32.75 12.29
CA ASP A 64 13.15 -33.64 13.21
C ASP A 64 14.01 -32.80 14.18
N THR A 65 14.16 -33.28 15.41
CA THR A 65 14.61 -32.52 16.60
C THR A 65 15.91 -31.72 16.44
N LYS A 66 16.74 -32.05 15.45
CA LYS A 66 18.00 -31.39 15.10
C LYS A 66 17.83 -30.07 14.32
N TYR A 67 16.70 -29.83 13.66
CA TYR A 67 16.47 -28.65 12.80
C TYR A 67 15.26 -27.81 13.23
N ARG A 68 14.88 -27.92 14.51
CA ARG A 68 13.74 -27.18 15.07
C ARG A 68 13.87 -25.68 14.86
N LEU A 69 12.81 -25.08 14.32
CA LEU A 69 12.74 -23.64 14.08
C LEU A 69 12.69 -22.86 15.40
N LEU A 70 11.84 -23.32 16.33
CA LEU A 70 11.55 -22.62 17.58
C LEU A 70 11.94 -23.44 18.82
N PRO A 71 12.38 -22.77 19.91
CA PRO A 71 12.73 -23.43 21.16
C PRO A 71 11.49 -23.95 21.90
N ASN A 72 11.74 -24.88 22.82
CA ASN A 72 10.83 -25.76 23.58
C ASN A 72 9.32 -25.38 23.65
N ARG A 73 8.46 -26.37 23.32
CA ARG A 73 7.00 -26.26 23.08
C ARG A 73 6.13 -26.55 24.31
N LEU A 74 6.38 -25.89 25.44
CA LEU A 74 5.48 -26.03 26.60
C LEU A 74 4.11 -25.37 26.36
N LEU A 75 4.02 -24.45 25.40
CA LEU A 75 2.81 -23.71 25.03
C LEU A 75 2.50 -23.88 23.54
N PRO A 76 1.22 -23.80 23.14
CA PRO A 76 0.82 -23.87 21.74
C PRO A 76 1.35 -22.64 20.98
N PHE A 77 1.78 -22.87 19.74
CA PHE A 77 2.16 -21.83 18.80
C PHE A 77 1.10 -21.64 17.72
N TYR A 78 0.97 -20.41 17.26
CA TYR A 78 0.08 -20.01 16.18
C TYR A 78 0.84 -19.17 15.16
N MET A 79 0.42 -19.22 13.90
CA MET A 79 1.04 -18.54 12.77
C MET A 79 0.03 -17.62 12.09
N LEU A 80 0.49 -16.45 11.68
CA LEU A 80 -0.19 -15.49 10.82
C LEU A 80 0.68 -15.16 9.61
N GLY A 81 0.06 -14.60 8.58
CA GLY A 81 0.75 -14.02 7.43
C GLY A 81 0.79 -14.89 6.18
N ASN A 82 0.21 -16.09 6.20
CA ASN A 82 -0.06 -16.79 4.95
C ASN A 82 -1.30 -16.17 4.29
N LEU A 83 -1.11 -15.33 3.28
CA LEU A 83 -2.19 -14.65 2.56
C LEU A 83 -3.08 -15.60 1.75
N ASP A 84 -2.64 -16.84 1.53
CA ASP A 84 -3.42 -17.90 0.86
C ASP A 84 -4.13 -18.82 1.87
N ALA A 85 -4.03 -18.55 3.17
CA ALA A 85 -4.71 -19.35 4.19
C ALA A 85 -6.22 -19.04 4.24
N PRO A 86 -7.08 -20.02 4.53
CA PRO A 86 -8.49 -19.76 4.79
C PRO A 86 -8.67 -18.74 5.93
N GLY A 87 -9.47 -17.70 5.70
CA GLY A 87 -9.70 -16.59 6.63
C GLY A 87 -8.71 -15.44 6.47
N ALA A 88 -7.70 -15.53 5.58
CA ALA A 88 -6.77 -14.43 5.31
C ALA A 88 -7.44 -13.24 4.61
N GLU A 89 -8.58 -13.46 3.97
CA GLU A 89 -9.46 -12.43 3.39
C GLU A 89 -9.99 -11.42 4.43
N ASP A 90 -9.95 -11.76 5.72
CA ASP A 90 -10.32 -10.84 6.80
C ASP A 90 -9.20 -9.84 7.13
N LEU A 91 -7.97 -10.03 6.63
CA LEU A 91 -6.87 -9.08 6.86
C LEU A 91 -7.17 -7.74 6.16
N PRO A 92 -6.76 -6.60 6.75
CA PRO A 92 -6.92 -5.31 6.08
C PRO A 92 -6.26 -5.27 4.71
N ASP A 93 -6.88 -4.56 3.76
CA ASP A 93 -6.41 -4.44 2.38
C ASP A 93 -4.95 -3.99 2.28
N TYR A 94 -4.48 -3.12 3.20
CA TYR A 94 -3.09 -2.65 3.18
C TYR A 94 -2.06 -3.76 3.50
N VAL A 95 -2.46 -4.84 4.17
CA VAL A 95 -1.60 -6.00 4.46
C VAL A 95 -1.47 -6.91 3.24
N SER A 96 -2.52 -7.03 2.43
CA SER A 96 -2.57 -7.92 1.26
C SER A 96 -2.38 -7.20 -0.07
N LYS A 97 -2.30 -5.86 -0.09
CA LYS A 97 -2.30 -5.00 -1.30
C LYS A 97 -1.34 -5.46 -2.40
N ASN A 98 -0.13 -5.89 -2.03
CA ASN A 98 0.91 -6.26 -2.98
C ASN A 98 0.92 -7.76 -3.33
N HIS A 99 -0.02 -8.53 -2.77
CA HIS A 99 -0.16 -9.96 -3.04
C HIS A 99 -0.74 -10.17 -4.42
N THR A 100 -0.08 -11.01 -5.21
CA THR A 100 -0.59 -11.44 -6.52
C THR A 100 -0.32 -12.93 -6.67
N GLU A 101 -1.23 -13.66 -7.33
CA GLU A 101 -1.10 -15.10 -7.57
C GLU A 101 0.20 -15.48 -8.30
N LYS A 102 0.82 -14.52 -8.99
CA LYS A 102 2.08 -14.71 -9.74
C LYS A 102 3.33 -14.45 -8.89
N ASN A 103 3.20 -13.82 -7.73
CA ASN A 103 4.34 -13.35 -6.95
C ASN A 103 4.40 -13.95 -5.54
N ASN A 104 5.01 -15.12 -5.48
CA ASN A 104 5.28 -15.84 -4.23
C ASN A 104 6.25 -15.10 -3.29
N VAL A 105 6.93 -14.02 -3.71
CA VAL A 105 7.82 -13.24 -2.84
C VAL A 105 7.02 -12.37 -1.87
N SER A 106 5.86 -11.85 -2.30
CA SER A 106 5.00 -11.00 -1.48
C SER A 106 4.48 -11.75 -0.23
N ASN A 107 4.03 -12.99 -0.37
CA ASN A 107 3.45 -13.84 0.69
C ASN A 107 4.50 -14.71 1.43
N LYS A 108 5.70 -14.19 1.74
CA LYS A 108 6.74 -14.97 2.46
C LYS A 108 6.76 -14.77 3.96
N ASP A 109 6.31 -13.61 4.44
CA ASP A 109 6.53 -13.21 5.83
C ASP A 109 5.51 -13.83 6.77
N ARG A 110 5.95 -14.25 7.95
CA ARG A 110 5.11 -14.91 8.94
C ARG A 110 5.38 -14.36 10.33
N ILE A 111 4.32 -14.19 11.10
CA ILE A 111 4.38 -13.96 12.54
C ILE A 111 3.99 -15.26 13.23
N ILE A 112 4.85 -15.77 14.10
CA ILE A 112 4.56 -16.95 14.94
C ILE A 112 4.54 -16.52 16.39
N PHE A 113 3.52 -16.89 17.15
CA PHE A 113 3.40 -16.51 18.55
C PHE A 113 2.92 -17.66 19.44
N SER A 114 3.40 -17.71 20.68
CA SER A 114 2.90 -18.60 21.73
C SER A 114 1.98 -17.87 22.70
N LEU A 115 1.03 -18.60 23.25
CA LEU A 115 0.06 -18.09 24.21
C LEU A 115 0.11 -18.89 25.51
N GLN A 116 0.01 -18.17 26.62
CA GLN A 116 -0.34 -18.73 27.91
C GLN A 116 -1.84 -19.08 27.97
N PRO A 117 -2.28 -19.93 28.93
CA PRO A 117 -3.69 -20.31 29.08
C PRO A 117 -4.65 -19.12 29.27
N ASP A 118 -4.16 -18.02 29.81
CA ASP A 118 -4.89 -16.77 30.04
C ASP A 118 -4.87 -15.80 28.83
N LYS A 119 -4.39 -16.25 27.66
CA LYS A 119 -4.25 -15.48 26.41
C LYS A 119 -3.20 -14.38 26.42
N VAL A 120 -2.30 -14.37 27.42
CA VAL A 120 -1.11 -13.53 27.39
C VAL A 120 -0.09 -14.11 26.40
N LEU A 121 0.50 -13.26 25.56
CA LEU A 121 1.58 -13.64 24.66
C LEU A 121 2.83 -14.02 25.47
N ASP A 122 3.36 -15.21 25.22
CA ASP A 122 4.62 -15.69 25.82
C ASP A 122 5.82 -15.29 24.95
N ARG A 123 5.82 -15.73 23.68
CA ARG A 123 6.87 -15.44 22.71
C ARG A 123 6.28 -15.05 21.38
N ILE A 124 6.97 -14.16 20.68
CA ILE A 124 6.61 -13.67 19.36
C ILE A 124 7.83 -13.82 18.49
N TYR A 125 7.63 -14.30 17.28
CA TYR A 125 8.67 -14.52 16.29
C TYR A 125 8.22 -13.99 14.95
N VAL A 126 9.18 -13.53 14.18
CA VAL A 126 9.02 -13.25 12.76
C VAL A 126 9.92 -14.17 11.97
N THR A 127 9.43 -14.66 10.83
CA THR A 127 10.16 -15.58 9.98
C THR A 127 9.74 -15.44 8.53
N GLN A 128 10.43 -16.16 7.65
CA GLN A 128 10.19 -16.19 6.22
C GLN A 128 9.92 -17.64 5.81
N HIS A 129 8.88 -17.84 5.02
CA HIS A 129 8.51 -19.11 4.42
C HIS A 129 8.95 -19.12 2.95
N ASP A 130 9.72 -20.14 2.56
CA ASP A 130 10.07 -20.36 1.17
C ASP A 130 9.05 -21.30 0.51
N HIS A 131 8.22 -20.75 -0.37
CA HIS A 131 7.23 -21.51 -1.13
C HIS A 131 7.82 -22.62 -2.01
N ARG A 132 9.10 -22.52 -2.41
CA ARG A 132 9.73 -23.56 -3.24
C ARG A 132 10.08 -24.81 -2.44
N SER A 133 10.63 -24.63 -1.24
CA SER A 133 11.02 -25.72 -0.35
C SER A 133 9.92 -26.13 0.63
N GLY A 134 8.90 -25.28 0.84
CA GLY A 134 7.90 -25.45 1.89
C GLY A 134 8.46 -25.28 3.30
N ALA A 135 9.68 -24.74 3.42
CA ALA A 135 10.41 -24.64 4.67
C ALA A 135 10.48 -23.20 5.18
N PHE A 136 10.60 -23.08 6.50
CA PHE A 136 10.93 -21.83 7.16
C PHE A 136 12.44 -21.62 7.16
N ASP A 137 12.87 -20.38 7.04
CA ASP A 137 14.29 -20.02 7.09
C ASP A 137 14.73 -19.75 8.56
N PRO A 138 15.54 -20.63 9.18
CA PRO A 138 15.98 -20.44 10.55
C PRO A 138 16.96 -19.27 10.73
N GLN A 139 17.68 -18.88 9.66
CA GLN A 139 18.59 -17.73 9.67
C GLN A 139 17.83 -16.41 9.56
N ARG A 140 16.63 -16.44 9.00
CA ARG A 140 15.69 -15.31 8.92
C ARG A 140 14.56 -15.41 9.93
N THR A 141 14.78 -16.14 11.03
CA THR A 141 13.85 -16.25 12.15
C THR A 141 14.38 -15.48 13.35
N PHE A 142 13.57 -14.53 13.83
CA PHE A 142 13.94 -13.65 14.93
C PHE A 142 12.83 -13.65 15.98
N ARG A 143 13.21 -13.57 17.26
CA ARG A 143 12.27 -13.31 18.34
C ARG A 143 11.99 -11.81 18.40
N ILE A 144 10.73 -11.40 18.55
CA ILE A 144 10.37 -10.01 18.81
C ILE A 144 10.11 -9.82 20.30
N SER A 145 10.69 -8.77 20.88
CA SER A 145 10.43 -8.39 22.26
C SER A 145 9.04 -7.77 22.41
N LYS A 146 8.41 -7.93 23.59
CA LYS A 146 7.16 -7.22 23.91
C LYS A 146 7.36 -5.70 23.91
N GLY A 147 8.57 -5.22 24.23
CA GLY A 147 8.92 -3.80 24.16
C GLY A 147 8.82 -3.26 22.73
N LEU A 148 9.36 -4.00 21.76
CA LEU A 148 9.28 -3.63 20.35
C LEU A 148 7.84 -3.61 19.84
N ILE A 149 7.00 -4.59 20.21
CA ILE A 149 5.56 -4.56 19.89
C ILE A 149 4.89 -3.28 20.41
N LYS A 150 5.20 -2.87 21.65
CA LYS A 150 4.68 -1.62 22.23
C LYS A 150 5.16 -0.39 21.46
N THR A 151 6.41 -0.38 21.01
CA THR A 151 6.94 0.71 20.17
C THR A 151 6.18 0.78 18.85
N ILE A 152 6.00 -0.35 18.16
CA ILE A 152 5.29 -0.42 16.88
C ILE A 152 3.82 0.01 17.03
N SER A 153 3.16 -0.36 18.13
CA SER A 153 1.76 0.02 18.41
C SER A 153 1.51 1.52 18.60
N ARG A 154 2.59 2.33 18.64
CA ARG A 154 2.51 3.80 18.76
C ARG A 154 2.85 4.51 17.46
N LEU A 155 3.25 3.77 16.43
CA LEU A 155 3.60 4.29 15.13
C LEU A 155 2.43 4.09 14.18
N ASP A 156 2.20 5.07 13.31
CA ASP A 156 1.42 4.79 12.11
C ASP A 156 2.23 3.88 11.14
N LEU A 157 1.58 3.44 10.07
CA LEU A 157 2.21 2.53 9.13
C LEU A 157 3.38 3.20 8.40
N ASP A 158 3.25 4.47 8.03
CA ASP A 158 4.26 5.17 7.24
C ASP A 158 5.52 5.43 8.08
N GLU A 159 5.36 5.82 9.35
CA GLU A 159 6.46 5.95 10.32
C GLU A 159 7.19 4.62 10.53
N LEU A 160 6.48 3.50 10.60
CA LEU A 160 7.10 2.18 10.71
C LEU A 160 7.94 1.85 9.47
N LEU A 161 7.37 2.07 8.28
CA LEU A 161 8.03 1.79 7.02
C LEU A 161 9.29 2.67 6.85
N GLU A 162 9.20 3.96 7.16
CA GLU A 162 10.33 4.88 7.11
C GLU A 162 11.46 4.44 8.06
N LYS A 163 11.12 4.13 9.33
CA LYS A 163 12.10 3.72 10.35
C LYS A 163 12.78 2.39 10.06
N THR A 164 12.17 1.53 9.24
CA THR A 164 12.73 0.22 8.89
C THR A 164 13.53 0.26 7.59
N GLY A 165 13.80 1.47 7.07
CA GLY A 165 14.50 1.64 5.79
C GLY A 165 13.71 1.05 4.63
N TYR A 166 12.40 0.82 4.81
CA TYR A 166 11.52 0.48 3.72
C TYR A 166 11.46 1.72 2.83
N SER A 167 12.14 1.67 1.69
CA SER A 167 11.80 2.56 0.60
C SER A 167 10.36 2.26 0.22
N LEU A 168 9.43 3.02 0.81
CA LEU A 168 8.33 3.51 0.01
C LEU A 168 8.99 4.05 -1.27
N PRO A 169 8.49 3.72 -2.48
CA PRO A 169 8.86 4.52 -3.63
C PRO A 169 8.70 5.94 -3.15
N ARG A 170 9.83 6.68 -3.06
CA ARG A 170 9.74 8.11 -2.82
C ARG A 170 8.72 8.54 -3.88
N PRO A 171 7.63 9.24 -3.52
CA PRO A 171 6.90 9.95 -4.56
C PRO A 171 8.00 10.70 -5.29
N SER A 172 8.25 10.33 -6.57
CA SER A 172 9.24 11.01 -7.40
C SER A 172 9.04 12.48 -7.11
N PRO A 173 10.08 13.25 -6.72
CA PRO A 173 9.90 14.62 -6.21
C PRO A 173 8.93 15.32 -7.16
N MET A 174 7.68 15.49 -6.70
CA MET A 174 6.63 15.95 -7.57
C MET A 174 6.84 17.43 -7.67
N ASP A 175 7.29 17.86 -8.85
CA ASP A 175 7.54 19.26 -9.09
C ASP A 175 6.21 20.02 -9.04
N THR A 176 6.15 21.03 -8.17
CA THR A 176 4.99 21.90 -8.11
C THR A 176 5.01 22.89 -9.27
N LEU A 177 4.06 22.76 -10.19
CA LEU A 177 3.94 23.62 -11.36
C LEU A 177 3.25 24.97 -11.03
N ASN A 178 3.93 25.83 -10.26
CA ASN A 178 3.40 27.13 -9.86
C ASN A 178 3.44 28.21 -10.96
N GLU A 179 4.31 28.07 -11.95
CA GLU A 179 4.51 29.07 -13.00
C GLU A 179 4.54 28.42 -14.39
N MET A 180 4.21 29.19 -15.43
CA MET A 180 4.23 28.73 -16.83
C MET A 180 5.58 28.13 -17.25
N ARG A 181 6.69 28.61 -16.66
CA ARG A 181 8.03 28.04 -16.89
C ARG A 181 8.15 26.60 -16.39
N HIS A 182 7.51 26.24 -15.27
CA HIS A 182 7.52 24.88 -14.75
C HIS A 182 6.74 23.95 -15.68
N LEU A 183 5.56 24.37 -16.17
CA LEU A 183 4.80 23.60 -17.16
C LEU A 183 5.63 23.40 -18.44
N THR A 184 6.33 24.44 -18.89
CA THR A 184 7.23 24.37 -20.05
C THR A 184 8.35 23.35 -19.83
N SER A 185 8.98 23.35 -18.65
CA SER A 185 10.05 22.42 -18.29
C SER A 185 9.58 20.98 -18.04
N SER A 186 8.30 20.77 -17.71
CA SER A 186 7.73 19.43 -17.47
C SER A 186 7.50 18.60 -18.74
N GLU A 187 7.56 19.24 -19.93
CA GLU A 187 7.22 18.64 -21.22
C GLU A 187 5.81 18.02 -21.31
N PHE A 188 4.91 18.32 -20.36
CA PHE A 188 3.55 17.82 -20.39
C PHE A 188 2.82 18.26 -21.67
N GLY A 189 2.14 17.31 -22.33
CA GLY A 189 1.51 17.53 -23.64
C GLY A 189 2.48 17.85 -24.77
N ARG A 190 3.78 17.55 -24.63
CA ARG A 190 4.82 17.78 -25.64
C ARG A 190 5.73 16.55 -25.80
N PRO A 191 6.34 16.35 -26.98
CA PRO A 191 6.13 17.08 -28.22
C PRO A 191 4.77 16.72 -28.87
N TRP A 192 4.42 17.43 -29.95
CA TRP A 192 3.33 16.98 -30.85
C TRP A 192 3.55 15.51 -31.23
N PRO A 193 2.53 14.62 -31.28
CA PRO A 193 1.07 14.87 -31.37
C PRO A 193 0.29 14.85 -30.04
N ARG A 194 0.98 14.95 -28.90
CA ARG A 194 0.39 14.82 -27.56
C ARG A 194 -0.70 15.85 -27.24
N HIS A 195 -1.78 15.40 -26.61
CA HIS A 195 -2.97 16.25 -26.33
C HIS A 195 -2.94 16.95 -24.97
N GLY A 196 -1.98 16.64 -24.08
CA GLY A 196 -2.00 17.09 -22.68
C GLY A 196 -2.22 18.60 -22.47
N LEU A 197 -1.64 19.45 -23.32
CA LEU A 197 -1.85 20.91 -23.23
C LEU A 197 -3.27 21.33 -23.61
N HIS A 198 -3.88 20.69 -24.61
CA HIS A 198 -5.28 20.92 -24.95
C HIS A 198 -6.19 20.43 -23.82
N LEU A 199 -5.87 19.29 -23.22
CA LEU A 199 -6.60 18.74 -22.07
C LEU A 199 -6.52 19.68 -20.86
N LEU A 200 -5.34 20.21 -20.53
CA LEU A 200 -5.16 21.14 -19.40
C LEU A 200 -5.85 22.49 -19.65
N HIS A 201 -5.82 22.97 -20.90
CA HIS A 201 -6.58 24.16 -21.31
C HIS A 201 -8.09 23.94 -21.10
N TRP A 202 -8.64 22.85 -21.62
CA TRP A 202 -10.05 22.49 -21.40
C TRP A 202 -10.38 22.37 -19.91
N PHE A 203 -9.53 21.67 -19.16
CA PHE A 203 -9.75 21.44 -17.74
C PHE A 203 -9.84 22.76 -16.97
N SER A 204 -8.93 23.70 -17.23
CA SER A 204 -8.86 25.00 -16.55
C SER A 204 -9.92 26.01 -16.98
N ASN A 205 -10.40 25.95 -18.23
CA ASN A 205 -11.33 26.95 -18.77
C ASN A 205 -12.80 26.48 -18.82
N ASP A 206 -13.04 25.19 -19.02
CA ASP A 206 -14.37 24.66 -19.32
C ASP A 206 -14.88 23.67 -18.24
N TYR A 207 -13.98 22.99 -17.53
CA TYR A 207 -14.36 21.91 -16.61
C TYR A 207 -14.51 22.35 -15.15
N VAL A 208 -13.61 23.20 -14.66
CA VAL A 208 -13.61 23.70 -13.28
C VAL A 208 -14.07 25.15 -13.19
N THR A 209 -14.54 25.54 -12.01
CA THR A 209 -14.81 26.94 -11.65
C THR A 209 -13.81 27.36 -10.58
N ILE A 210 -13.15 28.50 -10.80
CA ILE A 210 -12.20 29.09 -9.85
C ILE A 210 -12.90 30.26 -9.17
N TYR A 211 -13.00 30.22 -7.85
CA TYR A 211 -13.66 31.24 -7.03
C TYR A 211 -12.66 32.30 -6.55
N ASP A 212 -13.17 33.44 -6.08
CA ASP A 212 -12.36 34.59 -5.67
C ASP A 212 -11.46 34.33 -4.45
N ASP A 213 -11.81 33.32 -3.64
CA ASP A 213 -11.00 32.84 -2.51
C ASP A 213 -9.87 31.88 -2.93
N GLY A 214 -9.81 31.54 -4.22
CA GLY A 214 -8.82 30.62 -4.79
C GLY A 214 -9.28 29.16 -4.82
N ASP A 215 -10.47 28.84 -4.29
CA ASP A 215 -10.99 27.48 -4.35
C ASP A 215 -11.34 27.11 -5.80
N ILE A 216 -10.97 25.89 -6.17
CA ILE A 216 -11.30 25.30 -7.46
C ILE A 216 -12.35 24.22 -7.22
N MET A 217 -13.51 24.33 -7.85
CA MET A 217 -14.57 23.32 -7.70
C MET A 217 -15.01 22.75 -9.06
N THR A 218 -15.62 21.57 -9.02
CA THR A 218 -16.39 21.03 -10.14
C THR A 218 -17.80 20.65 -9.69
N GLU A 219 -18.83 21.15 -10.37
CA GLU A 219 -20.21 20.76 -10.08
C GLU A 219 -20.55 19.35 -10.59
N ARG A 220 -19.69 18.81 -11.47
CA ARG A 220 -19.89 17.56 -12.21
C ARG A 220 -19.80 16.34 -11.28
N ASN A 221 -20.58 15.31 -11.60
CA ASN A 221 -20.54 14.04 -10.88
C ASN A 221 -19.61 13.05 -11.60
N LEU A 222 -18.43 12.83 -11.02
CA LEU A 222 -17.39 11.94 -11.57
C LEU A 222 -17.83 10.48 -11.70
N ASN A 223 -18.78 10.01 -10.89
CA ASN A 223 -19.28 8.63 -10.96
C ASN A 223 -20.05 8.33 -12.26
N LYS A 224 -20.43 9.37 -13.03
CA LYS A 224 -21.07 9.20 -14.34
C LYS A 224 -20.09 8.94 -15.48
N LYS A 225 -18.78 8.92 -15.19
CA LYS A 225 -17.68 8.76 -16.15
C LYS A 225 -17.71 9.76 -17.31
N ALA A 226 -18.31 10.94 -17.10
CA ALA A 226 -18.40 11.97 -18.13
C ALA A 226 -16.99 12.35 -18.61
N PHE A 227 -16.83 12.70 -19.89
CA PHE A 227 -15.55 13.08 -20.49
C PHE A 227 -14.43 12.03 -20.38
N GLY A 228 -14.75 10.78 -20.02
CA GLY A 228 -13.76 9.72 -19.80
C GLY A 228 -13.19 9.67 -18.38
N PHE A 229 -13.74 10.42 -17.42
CA PHE A 229 -13.32 10.30 -16.01
C PHE A 229 -13.54 8.89 -15.47
N HIS A 230 -12.57 8.37 -14.73
CA HIS A 230 -12.70 7.11 -14.00
C HIS A 230 -11.85 7.10 -12.73
N PRO A 231 -12.17 6.24 -11.74
CA PRO A 231 -11.37 6.12 -10.53
C PRO A 231 -9.92 5.81 -10.87
N PHE A 232 -9.00 6.60 -10.31
CA PHE A 232 -7.57 6.36 -10.41
C PHE A 232 -7.15 5.55 -9.18
N HIS A 233 -6.56 4.39 -9.41
CA HIS A 233 -6.05 3.53 -8.35
C HIS A 233 -4.54 3.67 -8.27
N ASP A 234 -4.06 4.41 -7.27
CA ASP A 234 -2.63 4.60 -6.99
C ASP A 234 -1.99 3.32 -6.42
N ASN A 235 -1.83 2.34 -7.30
CA ASN A 235 -1.26 1.04 -6.97
C ASN A 235 0.22 1.18 -6.58
N ASP A 236 0.95 2.04 -7.29
CA ASP A 236 2.39 2.26 -7.14
C ASP A 236 2.75 3.30 -6.08
N GLN A 237 1.76 3.89 -5.40
CA GLN A 237 1.95 4.85 -4.30
C GLN A 237 2.67 6.13 -4.74
N LEU A 238 2.37 6.61 -5.93
CA LEU A 238 2.94 7.82 -6.51
C LEU A 238 2.49 9.09 -5.79
N LEU A 239 1.28 9.09 -5.23
CA LEU A 239 0.65 10.29 -4.67
C LEU A 239 0.78 10.31 -3.12
N PRO A 240 1.26 11.42 -2.52
CA PRO A 240 1.69 11.48 -1.11
C PRO A 240 0.57 11.66 -0.08
N ASP A 241 -0.71 11.57 -0.47
CA ASP A 241 -1.87 11.67 0.43
C ASP A 241 -3.06 10.92 -0.15
N ARG A 242 -3.84 10.25 0.70
CA ARG A 242 -4.97 9.41 0.32
C ARG A 242 -6.24 9.75 1.09
N GLY A 243 -6.34 10.96 1.66
CA GLY A 243 -7.53 11.42 2.38
C GLY A 243 -8.83 11.37 1.57
N PHE A 244 -8.74 11.49 0.23
CA PHE A 244 -9.90 11.49 -0.66
C PHE A 244 -9.67 10.63 -1.93
N PRO A 245 -10.75 10.15 -2.60
CA PRO A 245 -10.64 9.37 -3.82
C PRO A 245 -10.05 10.17 -4.99
N PHE A 246 -9.18 9.51 -5.77
CA PHE A 246 -8.62 10.06 -6.99
C PHE A 246 -9.40 9.63 -8.24
N TYR A 247 -9.44 10.52 -9.22
CA TYR A 247 -10.03 10.28 -10.53
C TYR A 247 -9.08 10.77 -11.61
N GLU A 248 -9.00 10.04 -12.72
CA GLU A 248 -8.19 10.41 -13.88
C GLU A 248 -9.04 10.73 -15.11
N VAL A 249 -8.51 11.63 -15.96
CA VAL A 249 -9.04 11.95 -17.30
C VAL A 249 -7.89 12.14 -18.28
N GLY A 250 -8.18 11.98 -19.58
CA GLY A 250 -7.21 12.15 -20.67
C GLY A 250 -6.93 10.87 -21.44
N ASN A 251 -7.42 9.71 -20.98
CA ASN A 251 -7.43 8.51 -21.80
C ASN A 251 -8.54 8.59 -22.86
N LEU A 252 -8.17 8.92 -24.10
CA LEU A 252 -9.10 9.04 -25.23
C LEU A 252 -9.75 7.71 -25.67
N GLY A 253 -9.30 6.58 -25.13
CA GLY A 253 -9.94 5.27 -25.27
C GLY A 253 -10.90 4.92 -24.14
N ALA A 254 -11.01 5.74 -23.09
CA ALA A 254 -11.90 5.47 -21.97
C ALA A 254 -13.39 5.61 -22.37
N PRO A 255 -14.32 4.91 -21.69
CA PRO A 255 -15.74 5.11 -21.92
C PRO A 255 -16.14 6.58 -21.78
N LYS A 256 -16.89 7.11 -22.74
CA LYS A 256 -17.33 8.53 -22.80
C LYS A 256 -16.23 9.57 -23.00
N ALA A 257 -15.01 9.16 -23.32
CA ALA A 257 -13.96 10.11 -23.72
C ALA A 257 -14.33 10.85 -25.02
N ASP A 258 -15.31 10.36 -25.78
CA ASP A 258 -15.87 11.05 -26.94
C ASP A 258 -16.66 12.32 -26.60
N GLU A 259 -17.05 12.52 -25.33
CA GLU A 259 -17.63 13.76 -24.82
C GLU A 259 -16.61 14.91 -24.73
N LEU A 260 -15.29 14.62 -24.78
CA LEU A 260 -14.25 15.64 -24.84
C LEU A 260 -14.33 16.42 -26.16
N LEU A 261 -14.02 17.72 -26.09
CA LEU A 261 -14.07 18.63 -27.24
C LEU A 261 -13.13 18.18 -28.36
N GLY A 262 -13.53 18.41 -29.61
CA GLY A 262 -12.85 17.90 -30.80
C GLY A 262 -11.36 18.26 -30.88
N TYR A 263 -10.98 19.47 -30.45
CA TYR A 263 -9.58 19.93 -30.47
C TYR A 263 -8.66 19.12 -29.52
N ILE A 264 -9.21 18.51 -28.47
CA ILE A 264 -8.47 17.64 -27.56
C ILE A 264 -8.15 16.30 -28.26
N ARG A 265 -9.04 15.87 -29.15
CA ARG A 265 -9.01 14.56 -29.81
C ARG A 265 -8.44 14.59 -31.23
N GLU A 266 -8.19 15.78 -31.78
CA GLU A 266 -7.88 16.00 -33.19
C GLU A 266 -6.68 15.17 -33.69
N ASN A 267 -5.64 15.04 -32.87
CA ASN A 267 -4.41 14.34 -33.23
C ASN A 267 -4.35 12.89 -32.70
N TYR A 268 -5.48 12.36 -32.23
CA TYR A 268 -5.51 10.99 -31.71
C TYR A 268 -5.39 9.96 -32.84
N THR A 269 -4.28 9.22 -32.86
CA THR A 269 -4.02 8.21 -33.90
C THR A 269 -4.31 6.77 -33.44
N GLY A 270 -4.87 6.60 -32.24
CA GLY A 270 -5.12 5.30 -31.64
C GLY A 270 -3.96 4.83 -30.76
N LYS A 271 -3.32 3.71 -31.13
CA LYS A 271 -2.18 3.11 -30.42
C LYS A 271 -0.85 3.22 -31.18
N ASN A 272 -0.80 4.12 -32.17
CA ASN A 272 0.30 4.16 -33.13
C ASN A 272 1.42 5.15 -32.74
N ASP A 273 1.21 5.95 -31.70
CA ASP A 273 2.15 6.94 -31.18
C ASP A 273 1.80 7.34 -29.73
N ASP A 274 2.52 8.33 -29.19
CA ASP A 274 2.36 8.87 -27.85
C ASP A 274 1.18 9.87 -27.71
N SER A 275 0.33 10.05 -28.72
CA SER A 275 -0.73 11.07 -28.71
C SER A 275 -1.69 10.97 -27.51
N ASN A 276 -1.86 9.78 -26.94
CA ASN A 276 -2.83 9.48 -25.88
C ASN A 276 -2.22 9.14 -24.52
N ILE A 277 -1.02 9.61 -24.20
CA ILE A 277 -0.36 9.28 -22.91
C ILE A 277 -0.64 10.30 -21.80
N ASP A 278 -1.08 11.51 -22.11
CA ASP A 278 -1.28 12.56 -21.11
C ASP A 278 -2.51 12.33 -20.22
N ARG A 279 -2.36 12.52 -18.91
CA ARG A 279 -3.43 12.39 -17.90
C ARG A 279 -3.47 13.61 -16.99
N ILE A 280 -4.69 13.96 -16.57
CA ILE A 280 -4.93 14.82 -15.40
C ILE A 280 -5.54 13.94 -14.31
N ILE A 281 -4.95 13.97 -13.12
CA ILE A 281 -5.47 13.27 -11.93
C ILE A 281 -5.96 14.32 -10.94
N ILE A 282 -7.17 14.13 -10.41
CA ILE A 282 -7.77 15.03 -9.42
C ILE A 282 -8.24 14.28 -8.19
N SER A 283 -8.20 14.97 -7.06
CA SER A 283 -8.78 14.58 -5.77
C SER A 283 -9.90 15.56 -5.42
N LEU A 284 -11.02 15.06 -4.89
CA LEU A 284 -12.16 15.89 -4.49
C LEU A 284 -12.50 15.70 -3.02
N GLN A 285 -12.71 16.81 -2.32
CA GLN A 285 -13.35 16.83 -1.01
C GLN A 285 -14.85 16.47 -1.12
N PRO A 286 -15.52 16.10 -0.02
CA PRO A 286 -16.95 15.72 -0.04
C PRO A 286 -17.89 16.79 -0.58
N ASP A 287 -17.51 18.07 -0.47
CA ASP A 287 -18.23 19.24 -0.98
C ASP A 287 -17.85 19.63 -2.42
N LYS A 288 -17.05 18.80 -3.10
CA LYS A 288 -16.58 18.94 -4.50
C LYS A 288 -15.53 20.02 -4.73
N VAL A 289 -14.90 20.55 -3.67
CA VAL A 289 -13.66 21.32 -3.79
C VAL A 289 -12.54 20.38 -4.25
N LEU A 290 -11.73 20.82 -5.22
CA LEU A 290 -10.55 20.09 -5.65
C LEU A 290 -9.48 20.22 -4.56
N ASP A 291 -9.14 19.07 -3.97
CA ASP A 291 -8.08 18.97 -2.97
C ASP A 291 -6.71 19.01 -3.64
N ARG A 292 -6.54 18.25 -4.74
CA ARG A 292 -5.27 18.10 -5.45
C ARG A 292 -5.46 17.91 -6.94
N ILE A 293 -4.51 18.42 -7.72
CA ILE A 293 -4.48 18.32 -9.19
C ILE A 293 -3.06 17.92 -9.60
N TYR A 294 -2.95 16.87 -10.41
CA TYR A 294 -1.69 16.40 -10.97
C TYR A 294 -1.81 16.25 -12.48
N VAL A 295 -0.68 16.42 -13.17
CA VAL A 295 -0.52 16.06 -14.56
C VAL A 295 0.52 14.96 -14.66
N THR A 296 0.28 13.96 -15.51
CA THR A 296 1.20 12.83 -15.67
C THR A 296 1.12 12.23 -17.07
N GLN A 297 2.01 11.28 -17.35
CA GLN A 297 2.09 10.50 -18.57
C GLN A 297 1.86 9.04 -18.23
N HIS A 298 1.10 8.33 -19.05
CA HIS A 298 0.82 6.90 -18.91
C HIS A 298 1.65 6.12 -19.92
N ASP A 299 2.39 5.10 -19.48
CA ASP A 299 3.17 4.23 -20.38
C ASP A 299 2.25 3.35 -21.25
N HIS A 300 2.71 2.95 -22.45
CA HIS A 300 1.93 2.14 -23.41
C HIS A 300 1.57 0.73 -22.92
#